data_AF-A0A3B0UH15-F1
#
_entry.id   AF-A0A3B0UH15-F1
#
_cell.length_a   1.000
_cell.length_b   1.000
_cell.length_c   1.000
_cell.angle_alpha   90.00
_cell.angle_beta   90.00
_cell.angle_gamma   90.00
#
_symmetry.space_group_name_H-M   'P 1'
#
loop_
_entity.id
_entity.type
_entity.pdbx_description
1 polymer ?
#
loop_
_entity_poly.entity_id
_entity_poly.type
_entity_poly.pdbx_seq_one_letter_code
_entity_poly.pdbx_strand_id
1 'polypeptide(L)'
;MAKIIGGLTTSHIPAIGNAIATNKQDDPYWKGFFAGYPPVQEWLDKHKPDVAVVIYNDHGLNFFLDKMPTFAIGAAHEYHNADEGWGLPTMAPYTGDAALSWHIIERMVEDEFDITSCQEILVDHGFTVPMQLFWPDRGPHMPRVIPVSANTVQHPIPTIKRCLDFGKSLGRAIESWPEDIKVVVLGTGGLSHQLDGERAGHINKKFDLMCMEKIVSDPEALTKISRHELIREAGSQGSEFIMWMMMRGALSAKVKKIHQNYSIPISNTGAGTMILENID
;
A
#
# COMPACT_ATOMS: atom_id res chain seq x y z
N MET A 1 -17.54 -2.98 -17.07
CA MET A 1 -16.69 -1.89 -16.56
C MET A 1 -16.15 -2.33 -15.24
N ALA A 2 -14.86 -2.10 -15.00
CA ALA A 2 -14.24 -2.59 -13.77
C ALA A 2 -14.87 -1.91 -12.55
N LYS A 3 -15.04 -2.66 -11.46
CA LYS A 3 -15.57 -2.15 -10.19
C LYS A 3 -14.48 -2.19 -9.13
N ILE A 4 -14.19 -1.04 -8.53
CA ILE A 4 -13.41 -0.99 -7.31
C ILE A 4 -14.31 -1.45 -6.16
N ILE A 5 -14.06 -2.64 -5.62
CA ILE A 5 -14.88 -3.25 -4.58
C ILE A 5 -14.49 -2.79 -3.17
N GLY A 6 -13.28 -2.29 -3.00
CA GLY A 6 -12.82 -1.72 -1.74
C GLY A 6 -11.34 -1.39 -1.76
N GLY A 7 -10.90 -0.74 -0.69
CA GLY A 7 -9.51 -0.45 -0.43
C GLY A 7 -9.04 -1.10 0.86
N LEU A 8 -7.82 -1.62 0.83
CA LEU A 8 -7.18 -2.28 1.95
C LEU A 8 -5.91 -1.54 2.32
N THR A 9 -5.61 -1.46 3.61
CA THR A 9 -4.34 -0.88 4.07
C THR A 9 -3.62 -1.85 4.99
N THR A 10 -2.30 -1.83 4.97
CA THR A 10 -1.50 -2.59 5.92
C THR A 10 -0.07 -2.06 5.99
N SER A 11 0.52 -2.10 7.18
CA SER A 11 1.97 -1.95 7.31
C SER A 11 2.70 -3.09 6.59
N HIS A 12 3.89 -2.81 6.05
CA HIS A 12 4.66 -3.72 5.20
C HIS A 12 6.07 -4.05 5.73
N ILE A 13 6.30 -3.85 7.04
CA ILE A 13 7.60 -3.96 7.70
C ILE A 13 8.27 -5.32 7.40
N PRO A 14 9.56 -5.36 7.03
CA PRO A 14 10.24 -6.60 6.62
C PRO A 14 10.30 -7.65 7.75
N ALA A 15 10.32 -7.22 9.01
CA ALA A 15 10.26 -8.09 10.18
C ALA A 15 8.99 -8.99 10.19
N ILE A 16 7.89 -8.54 9.58
CA ILE A 16 6.67 -9.33 9.43
C ILE A 16 6.93 -10.51 8.48
N GLY A 17 7.59 -10.26 7.34
CA GLY A 17 7.97 -11.32 6.39
C GLY A 17 8.85 -12.39 7.05
N ASN A 18 9.80 -11.98 7.91
CA ASN A 18 10.60 -12.91 8.70
C ASN A 18 9.75 -13.70 9.70
N ALA A 19 8.81 -13.05 10.41
CA ALA A 19 7.89 -13.72 11.31
C ALA A 19 7.03 -14.78 10.60
N ILE A 20 6.57 -14.48 9.37
CA ILE A 20 5.84 -15.44 8.53
C ILE A 20 6.75 -16.62 8.15
N ALA A 21 7.95 -16.34 7.63
CA ALA A 21 8.90 -17.37 7.19
C ALA A 21 9.38 -18.29 8.33
N THR A 22 9.36 -17.80 9.57
CA THR A 22 9.78 -18.54 10.77
C THR A 22 8.62 -19.05 11.64
N ASN A 23 7.38 -19.00 11.13
CA ASN A 23 6.17 -19.48 11.81
C ASN A 23 5.93 -18.86 13.21
N LYS A 24 6.20 -17.56 13.37
CA LYS A 24 6.08 -16.83 14.65
C LYS A 24 4.73 -16.16 14.85
N GLN A 25 3.74 -16.41 14.00
CA GLN A 25 2.47 -15.70 14.01
C GLN A 25 1.73 -15.85 15.36
N ASP A 26 1.90 -16.99 16.03
CA ASP A 26 1.28 -17.29 17.33
C ASP A 26 2.10 -16.83 18.54
N ASP A 27 3.34 -16.36 18.34
CA ASP A 27 4.20 -15.88 19.43
C ASP A 27 3.55 -14.71 20.17
N PRO A 28 3.72 -14.56 21.50
CA PRO A 28 3.08 -13.49 22.29
C PRO A 28 3.31 -12.07 21.74
N TYR A 29 4.46 -11.81 21.12
CA TYR A 29 4.78 -10.53 20.50
C TYR A 29 3.95 -10.27 19.22
N TRP A 30 3.75 -11.30 18.40
CA TRP A 30 3.18 -11.19 17.05
C TRP A 30 1.68 -11.44 17.01
N LYS A 31 1.15 -12.24 17.95
CA LYS A 31 -0.23 -12.72 17.97
C LYS A 31 -1.26 -11.59 17.85
N GLY A 32 -1.06 -10.46 18.55
CA GLY A 32 -1.97 -9.32 18.49
C GLY A 32 -2.02 -8.64 17.12
N PHE A 33 -0.89 -8.60 16.41
CA PHE A 33 -0.81 -8.07 15.06
C PHE A 33 -1.45 -9.02 14.05
N PHE A 34 -1.10 -10.31 14.09
CA PHE A 34 -1.64 -11.30 13.15
C PHE A 34 -3.14 -11.55 13.34
N ALA A 35 -3.68 -11.36 14.54
CA ALA A 35 -5.13 -11.45 14.80
C ALA A 35 -5.97 -10.43 14.00
N GLY A 36 -5.35 -9.39 13.41
CA GLY A 36 -6.04 -8.43 12.53
C GLY A 36 -6.28 -8.93 11.10
N TYR A 37 -5.64 -10.01 10.65
CA TYR A 37 -5.71 -10.45 9.25
C TYR A 37 -6.80 -11.47 8.92
N PRO A 38 -7.25 -12.37 9.82
CA PRO A 38 -8.33 -13.30 9.49
C PRO A 38 -9.60 -12.62 8.96
N PRO A 39 -10.11 -11.50 9.54
CA PRO A 39 -11.26 -10.79 8.98
C PRO A 39 -11.00 -10.21 7.58
N VAL A 40 -9.75 -9.87 7.27
CA VAL A 40 -9.34 -9.38 5.95
C VAL A 40 -9.33 -10.51 4.94
N GLN A 41 -8.76 -11.66 5.32
CA GLN A 41 -8.70 -12.85 4.49
C GLN A 41 -10.10 -13.38 4.19
N GLU A 42 -10.98 -13.47 5.19
CA GLU A 42 -12.39 -13.83 5.02
C GLU A 42 -13.12 -12.89 4.05
N TRP A 43 -12.84 -11.58 4.15
CA TRP A 43 -13.41 -10.59 3.24
C TRP A 43 -12.92 -10.80 1.80
N LEU A 44 -11.62 -11.05 1.61
CA LEU A 44 -11.02 -11.30 0.30
C LEU A 44 -11.52 -12.61 -0.31
N ASP A 45 -11.67 -13.68 0.48
CA ASP A 45 -12.20 -14.97 0.03
C ASP A 45 -13.66 -14.88 -0.42
N LYS A 46 -14.44 -14.03 0.25
CA LYS A 46 -15.81 -13.74 -0.13
C LYS A 46 -15.88 -12.95 -1.44
N HIS A 47 -15.06 -11.91 -1.59
CA HIS A 47 -15.19 -10.96 -2.70
C HIS A 47 -14.38 -11.35 -3.93
N LYS A 48 -13.29 -12.10 -3.79
CA LYS A 48 -12.42 -12.63 -4.86
C LYS A 48 -12.08 -11.59 -5.93
N PRO A 49 -11.26 -10.56 -5.61
CA PRO A 49 -10.82 -9.60 -6.62
C PRO A 49 -10.06 -10.28 -7.75
N ASP A 50 -10.21 -9.76 -8.97
CA ASP A 50 -9.48 -10.22 -10.14
C ASP A 50 -8.11 -9.51 -10.26
N VAL A 51 -8.04 -8.27 -9.77
CA VAL A 51 -6.83 -7.43 -9.77
C VAL A 51 -6.63 -6.74 -8.41
N ALA A 52 -5.39 -6.70 -7.95
CA ALA A 52 -4.92 -5.88 -6.85
C ALA A 52 -3.95 -4.80 -7.35
N VAL A 53 -4.34 -3.54 -7.22
CA VAL A 53 -3.42 -2.40 -7.42
C VAL A 53 -2.69 -2.16 -6.10
N VAL A 54 -1.38 -2.38 -6.08
CA VAL A 54 -0.57 -2.37 -4.86
C VAL A 54 0.26 -1.11 -4.78
N ILE A 55 -0.20 -0.14 -3.97
CA ILE A 55 0.50 1.11 -3.75
C ILE A 55 1.49 0.94 -2.60
N TYR A 56 2.78 1.04 -2.91
CA TYR A 56 3.90 0.90 -1.99
C TYR A 56 5.00 1.91 -2.33
N ASN A 57 6.08 1.92 -1.56
CA ASN A 57 7.32 2.59 -1.93
C ASN A 57 8.41 1.55 -2.07
N ASP A 58 9.24 1.68 -3.10
CA ASP A 58 10.45 0.88 -3.22
C ASP A 58 11.50 1.35 -2.20
N HIS A 59 12.16 0.40 -1.54
CA HIS A 59 13.15 0.63 -0.48
C HIS A 59 14.59 0.56 -1.01
N GLY A 60 14.80 0.86 -2.29
CA GLY A 60 16.11 0.86 -2.92
C GLY A 60 16.46 -0.45 -3.63
N LEU A 61 15.49 -1.35 -3.82
CA LEU A 61 15.69 -2.58 -4.58
C LEU A 61 15.65 -2.29 -6.08
N ASN A 62 14.63 -1.56 -6.54
CA ASN A 62 14.45 -1.21 -7.94
C ASN A 62 14.82 0.25 -8.24
N PHE A 63 14.40 1.18 -7.38
CA PHE A 63 14.66 2.61 -7.54
C PHE A 63 15.71 3.08 -6.53
N PHE A 64 16.93 3.27 -7.01
CA PHE A 64 18.01 3.82 -6.20
C PHE A 64 18.10 5.35 -6.34
N LEU A 65 19.00 5.97 -5.57
CA LEU A 65 19.09 7.44 -5.47
C LEU A 65 19.48 8.15 -6.78
N ASP A 66 20.00 7.42 -7.78
CA ASP A 66 20.29 7.96 -9.10
C ASP A 66 19.03 8.14 -9.97
N LYS A 67 17.95 7.39 -9.67
CA LYS A 67 16.67 7.47 -10.36
C LYS A 67 15.51 7.26 -9.37
N MET A 68 14.95 8.36 -8.88
CA MET A 68 13.85 8.33 -7.92
C MET A 68 12.59 8.99 -8.51
N PRO A 69 11.68 8.24 -9.15
CA PRO A 69 10.44 8.79 -9.68
C PRO A 69 9.49 9.21 -8.55
N THR A 70 8.70 10.27 -8.73
CA THR A 70 7.67 10.64 -7.74
C THR A 70 6.57 9.57 -7.68
N PHE A 71 6.09 9.14 -8.85
CA PHE A 71 5.16 8.03 -9.00
C PHE A 71 5.64 7.14 -10.16
N ALA A 72 5.57 5.83 -9.96
CA ALA A 72 5.84 4.85 -11.01
C ALA A 72 4.78 3.76 -11.02
N ILE A 73 4.44 3.25 -12.20
CA ILE A 73 3.46 2.17 -12.38
C ILE A 73 4.10 1.04 -13.18
N GLY A 74 4.07 -0.16 -12.61
CA GLY A 74 4.47 -1.38 -13.30
C GLY A 74 3.47 -1.75 -14.39
N ALA A 75 3.96 -2.09 -15.57
CA ALA A 75 3.18 -2.54 -16.73
C ALA A 75 3.77 -3.83 -17.34
N ALA A 76 4.26 -4.72 -16.48
CA ALA A 76 4.84 -6.01 -16.85
C ALA A 76 3.79 -7.15 -16.77
N HIS A 77 4.07 -8.26 -17.45
CA HIS A 77 3.27 -9.49 -17.37
C HIS A 77 3.52 -10.29 -16.09
N GLU A 78 4.67 -10.09 -15.45
CA GLU A 78 5.03 -10.73 -14.20
C GLU A 78 5.99 -9.84 -13.40
N TYR A 79 6.01 -10.04 -12.09
CA TYR A 79 6.89 -9.33 -11.18
C TYR A 79 7.63 -10.30 -10.26
N HIS A 80 8.92 -10.09 -10.13
CA HIS A 80 9.82 -10.90 -9.31
C HIS A 80 10.27 -10.12 -8.08
N ASN A 81 10.42 -10.79 -6.95
CA ASN A 81 11.13 -10.23 -5.80
C ASN A 81 12.58 -10.73 -5.78
N ALA A 82 13.46 -9.97 -5.14
CA ALA A 82 14.85 -10.35 -4.95
C ALA A 82 15.24 -10.26 -3.47
N ASP A 83 16.41 -10.81 -3.13
CA ASP A 83 16.95 -10.66 -1.79
C ASP A 83 17.41 -9.22 -1.56
N GLU A 84 16.91 -8.62 -0.49
CA GLU A 84 17.24 -7.25 -0.06
C GLU A 84 18.40 -7.23 0.94
N GLY A 85 19.16 -8.32 1.02
CA GLY A 85 20.29 -8.50 1.95
C GLY A 85 19.93 -9.25 3.22
N TRP A 86 18.75 -9.89 3.27
CA TRP A 86 18.26 -10.65 4.44
C TRP A 86 18.47 -12.15 4.31
N GLY A 87 18.89 -12.64 3.14
CA GLY A 87 19.06 -14.08 2.87
C GLY A 87 17.74 -14.84 2.86
N LEU A 88 16.62 -14.15 2.63
CA LEU A 88 15.31 -14.77 2.51
C LEU A 88 15.13 -15.35 1.08
N PRO A 89 14.58 -16.57 0.93
CA PRO A 89 14.27 -17.11 -0.38
C PRO A 89 13.32 -16.20 -1.16
N THR A 90 13.56 -16.08 -2.47
CA THR A 90 12.61 -15.42 -3.38
C THR A 90 11.34 -16.26 -3.50
N MET A 91 10.21 -15.58 -3.69
CA MET A 91 8.93 -16.25 -3.89
C MET A 91 8.68 -16.54 -5.37
N ALA A 92 7.65 -17.33 -5.66
CA ALA A 92 7.15 -17.45 -7.01
C ALA A 92 6.74 -16.06 -7.56
N PRO A 93 6.92 -15.80 -8.87
CA PRO A 93 6.55 -14.53 -9.48
C PRO A 93 5.06 -14.21 -9.28
N TYR A 94 4.73 -12.92 -9.28
CA TYR A 94 3.35 -12.45 -9.27
C TYR A 94 2.90 -12.15 -10.69
N THR A 95 1.73 -12.67 -11.09
CA THR A 95 1.15 -12.41 -12.41
C THR A 95 0.69 -10.95 -12.51
N GLY A 96 1.23 -10.21 -13.47
CA GLY A 96 0.85 -8.83 -13.75
C GLY A 96 -0.37 -8.71 -14.68
N ASP A 97 -1.01 -7.54 -14.66
CA ASP A 97 -2.06 -7.18 -15.64
C ASP A 97 -1.58 -6.04 -16.55
N ALA A 98 -0.72 -6.37 -17.52
CA ALA A 98 -0.10 -5.38 -18.40
C ALA A 98 -1.12 -4.52 -19.18
N ALA A 99 -2.24 -5.11 -19.62
CA ALA A 99 -3.27 -4.40 -20.38
C ALA A 99 -3.97 -3.32 -19.54
N LEU A 100 -4.45 -3.69 -18.35
CA LEU A 100 -5.03 -2.72 -17.43
C LEU A 100 -4.00 -1.69 -16.94
N SER A 101 -2.74 -2.12 -16.75
CA SER A 101 -1.66 -1.21 -16.33
C SER A 101 -1.42 -0.09 -17.36
N TRP A 102 -1.31 -0.44 -18.64
CA TRP A 102 -1.15 0.56 -19.71
C TRP A 102 -2.37 1.48 -19.84
N HIS A 103 -3.58 0.94 -19.74
CA HIS A 103 -4.79 1.76 -19.69
C HIS A 103 -4.76 2.74 -18.53
N ILE A 104 -4.37 2.31 -17.31
CA ILE A 104 -4.24 3.23 -16.17
C ILE A 104 -3.20 4.31 -16.47
N ILE A 105 -2.02 3.94 -16.96
CA ILE A 105 -0.95 4.89 -17.27
C ILE A 105 -1.41 5.95 -18.27
N GLU A 106 -2.04 5.55 -19.38
CA GLU A 106 -2.54 6.46 -20.41
C GLU A 106 -3.57 7.44 -19.82
N ARG A 107 -4.55 6.93 -19.07
CA ARG A 107 -5.60 7.76 -18.45
C ARG A 107 -5.04 8.71 -17.38
N MET A 108 -4.02 8.30 -16.64
CA MET A 108 -3.36 9.17 -15.65
C MET A 108 -2.52 10.27 -16.31
N VAL A 109 -1.87 9.97 -17.44
CA VAL A 109 -1.18 10.99 -18.25
C VAL A 109 -2.18 11.99 -18.83
N GLU A 110 -3.34 11.54 -19.33
CA GLU A 110 -4.44 12.43 -19.76
C GLU A 110 -4.97 13.33 -18.62
N ASP A 111 -4.91 12.85 -17.37
CA ASP A 111 -5.27 13.59 -16.16
C ASP A 111 -4.12 14.48 -15.62
N GLU A 112 -3.06 14.71 -16.41
CA GLU A 112 -1.91 15.57 -16.10
C GLU A 112 -1.10 15.08 -14.87
N PHE A 113 -0.93 13.76 -14.75
CA PHE A 113 0.07 13.14 -13.87
C PHE A 113 1.29 12.67 -14.66
N ASP A 114 2.47 13.11 -14.22
CA ASP A 114 3.76 12.67 -14.75
C ASP A 114 4.09 11.27 -14.21
N ILE A 115 3.66 10.24 -14.93
CA ILE A 115 3.87 8.84 -14.55
C ILE A 115 5.14 8.30 -15.18
N THR A 116 6.01 7.71 -14.36
CA THR A 116 7.06 6.81 -14.87
C THR A 116 6.45 5.43 -15.12
N SER A 117 6.29 5.03 -16.38
CA SER A 117 5.90 3.66 -16.72
C SER A 117 7.10 2.72 -16.57
N CYS A 118 6.87 1.52 -16.05
CA CYS A 118 7.95 0.55 -15.86
C CYS A 118 7.55 -0.82 -16.40
N GLN A 119 8.23 -1.25 -17.46
CA GLN A 119 7.96 -2.55 -18.11
C GLN A 119 8.75 -3.70 -17.47
N GLU A 120 9.76 -3.37 -16.67
CA GLU A 120 10.56 -4.32 -15.88
C GLU A 120 10.85 -3.66 -14.53
N ILE A 121 10.34 -4.25 -13.44
CA ILE A 121 10.68 -3.85 -12.07
C ILE A 121 10.75 -5.07 -11.17
N LEU A 122 11.64 -5.00 -10.18
CA LEU A 122 11.56 -5.87 -9.01
C LEU A 122 10.54 -5.31 -8.01
N VAL A 123 9.92 -6.20 -7.24
CA VAL A 123 9.04 -5.85 -6.11
C VAL A 123 9.67 -6.29 -4.79
N ASP A 124 9.74 -5.38 -3.83
CA ASP A 124 10.42 -5.58 -2.54
C ASP A 124 9.45 -5.98 -1.41
N HIS A 125 9.90 -5.94 -0.15
CA HIS A 125 9.08 -6.19 1.03
C HIS A 125 7.86 -5.27 1.14
N GLY A 126 7.94 -4.02 0.65
CA GLY A 126 6.86 -3.05 0.65
C GLY A 126 5.65 -3.50 -0.16
N PHE A 127 5.90 -4.31 -1.19
CA PHE A 127 4.88 -5.00 -1.99
C PHE A 127 4.58 -6.39 -1.42
N THR A 128 5.61 -7.20 -1.19
CA THR A 128 5.46 -8.65 -0.95
C THR A 128 4.86 -9.00 0.40
N VAL A 129 5.20 -8.27 1.48
CA VAL A 129 4.68 -8.52 2.83
C VAL A 129 3.14 -8.34 2.86
N PRO A 130 2.55 -7.25 2.35
CA PRO A 130 1.11 -7.12 2.19
C PRO A 130 0.46 -8.28 1.42
N MET A 131 1.09 -8.74 0.34
CA MET A 131 0.55 -9.87 -0.43
C MET A 131 0.55 -11.17 0.39
N GLN A 132 1.60 -11.44 1.18
CA GLN A 132 1.65 -12.61 2.08
C GLN A 132 0.62 -12.51 3.22
N LEU A 133 0.34 -11.31 3.72
CA LEU A 133 -0.63 -11.09 4.79
C LEU A 133 -2.07 -11.28 4.32
N PHE A 134 -2.38 -10.83 3.10
CA PHE A 134 -3.72 -10.86 2.53
C PHE A 134 -4.06 -12.15 1.79
N TRP A 135 -3.07 -12.78 1.14
CA TRP A 135 -3.21 -14.04 0.42
C TRP A 135 -2.10 -15.04 0.83
N PRO A 136 -2.12 -15.52 2.09
CA PRO A 136 -1.03 -16.36 2.63
C PRO A 136 -0.82 -17.66 1.84
N ASP A 137 -1.89 -18.27 1.34
CA ASP A 137 -1.83 -19.55 0.64
C ASP A 137 -1.48 -19.43 -0.85
N ARG A 138 -1.44 -18.21 -1.40
CA ARG A 138 -1.26 -17.92 -2.84
C ARG A 138 -2.09 -18.86 -3.75
N GLY A 139 -3.33 -19.12 -3.33
CA GLY A 139 -4.23 -20.08 -3.96
C GLY A 139 -4.71 -19.67 -5.36
N PRO A 140 -5.61 -20.46 -5.98
CA PRO A 140 -6.09 -20.23 -7.35
C PRO A 140 -6.88 -18.91 -7.54
N HIS A 141 -7.21 -18.22 -6.45
CA HIS A 141 -7.91 -16.93 -6.46
C HIS A 141 -6.97 -15.75 -6.19
N MET A 142 -5.64 -15.96 -6.29
CA MET A 142 -4.67 -14.87 -6.23
C MET A 142 -4.96 -13.86 -7.35
N PRO A 143 -5.17 -12.57 -7.04
CA PRO A 143 -5.43 -11.57 -8.07
C PRO A 143 -4.17 -11.34 -8.90
N ARG A 144 -4.37 -10.90 -10.14
CA ARG A 144 -3.29 -10.25 -10.90
C ARG A 144 -2.90 -8.96 -10.20
N VAL A 145 -1.66 -8.52 -10.36
CA VAL A 145 -1.13 -7.37 -9.61
C VAL A 145 -0.72 -6.22 -10.52
N ILE A 146 -0.87 -5.00 -10.03
CA ILE A 146 -0.35 -3.78 -10.64
C ILE A 146 0.41 -3.01 -9.55
N PRO A 147 1.75 -3.07 -9.51
CA PRO A 147 2.55 -2.31 -8.56
C PRO A 147 2.52 -0.82 -8.91
N VAL A 148 2.26 0.01 -7.90
CA VAL A 148 2.34 1.47 -7.98
C VAL A 148 3.33 1.93 -6.91
N SER A 149 4.49 2.44 -7.33
CA SER A 149 5.50 2.99 -6.43
C SER A 149 5.28 4.48 -6.22
N ALA A 150 5.33 4.94 -4.97
CA ALA A 150 5.36 6.35 -4.61
C ALA A 150 6.65 6.68 -3.84
N ASN A 151 7.35 7.75 -4.21
CA ASN A 151 8.56 8.15 -3.51
C ASN A 151 8.25 8.72 -2.11
N THR A 152 8.66 7.98 -1.10
CA THR A 152 8.68 8.38 0.32
C THR A 152 10.10 8.52 0.87
N VAL A 153 11.11 8.17 0.07
CA VAL A 153 12.52 8.02 0.50
C VAL A 153 13.30 9.32 0.33
N GLN A 154 13.30 9.89 -0.88
CA GLN A 154 14.11 11.07 -1.21
C GLN A 154 13.25 12.33 -1.27
N HIS A 155 13.56 13.31 -0.42
CA HIS A 155 12.87 14.60 -0.49
C HIS A 155 13.21 15.38 -1.78
N PRO A 156 12.24 16.11 -2.37
CA PRO A 156 10.86 16.27 -1.90
C PRO A 156 9.91 15.11 -2.25
N ILE A 157 9.27 14.53 -1.25
CA ILE A 157 8.13 13.60 -1.42
C ILE A 157 6.87 14.36 -1.84
N PRO A 158 5.88 13.72 -2.50
CA PRO A 158 4.63 14.38 -2.87
C PRO A 158 3.82 14.80 -1.64
N THR A 159 2.95 15.80 -1.81
CA THR A 159 2.06 16.25 -0.73
C THR A 159 0.90 15.28 -0.54
N ILE A 160 0.31 15.23 0.66
CA ILE A 160 -0.91 14.45 0.91
C ILE A 160 -2.02 14.81 -0.08
N LYS A 161 -2.16 16.10 -0.43
CA LYS A 161 -3.11 16.54 -1.44
C LYS A 161 -2.84 15.90 -2.81
N ARG A 162 -1.58 15.93 -3.30
CA ARG A 162 -1.22 15.32 -4.59
C ARG A 162 -1.45 13.81 -4.58
N CYS A 163 -1.21 13.14 -3.45
CA CYS A 163 -1.50 11.72 -3.27
C CYS A 163 -3.00 11.40 -3.27
N LEU A 164 -3.83 12.20 -2.60
CA LEU A 164 -5.28 12.05 -2.66
C LEU A 164 -5.82 12.30 -4.08
N ASP A 165 -5.32 13.33 -4.76
CA ASP A 165 -5.70 13.64 -6.15
C ASP A 165 -5.23 12.54 -7.13
N PHE A 166 -4.03 11.97 -6.91
CA PHE A 166 -3.53 10.80 -7.66
C PHE A 166 -4.51 9.65 -7.53
N GLY A 167 -4.92 9.34 -6.29
CA GLY A 167 -5.91 8.31 -6.02
C GLY A 167 -7.20 8.55 -6.80
N LYS A 168 -7.73 9.78 -6.82
CA LYS A 168 -8.95 10.12 -7.56
C LYS A 168 -8.81 9.87 -9.07
N SER A 169 -7.65 10.18 -9.65
CA SER A 169 -7.36 9.90 -11.06
C SER A 169 -7.25 8.39 -11.31
N LEU A 170 -6.49 7.68 -10.47
CA LEU A 170 -6.36 6.22 -10.50
C LEU A 170 -7.73 5.52 -10.43
N GLY A 171 -8.62 5.96 -9.53
CA GLY A 171 -9.97 5.42 -9.39
C GLY A 171 -10.78 5.55 -10.69
N ARG A 172 -10.80 6.75 -11.28
CA ARG A 172 -11.47 6.98 -12.58
C ARG A 172 -10.87 6.16 -13.71
N ALA A 173 -9.54 6.03 -13.74
CA ALA A 173 -8.83 5.25 -14.75
C ALA A 173 -9.22 3.76 -14.67
N ILE A 174 -9.25 3.19 -13.45
CA ILE A 174 -9.69 1.81 -13.23
C ILE A 174 -11.14 1.64 -13.66
N GLU A 175 -12.06 2.49 -13.18
CA GLU A 175 -13.49 2.37 -13.48
C GLU A 175 -13.82 2.55 -14.97
N SER A 176 -12.97 3.23 -15.74
CA SER A 176 -13.12 3.37 -17.19
C SER A 176 -12.61 2.15 -17.98
N TRP A 177 -12.06 1.13 -17.33
CA TRP A 177 -11.70 -0.13 -17.99
C TRP A 177 -12.96 -0.87 -18.46
N PRO A 178 -13.03 -1.33 -19.73
CA PRO A 178 -14.28 -1.85 -20.31
C PRO A 178 -14.73 -3.20 -19.71
N GLU A 179 -13.78 -4.06 -19.31
CA GLU A 179 -14.10 -5.40 -18.81
C GLU A 179 -14.79 -5.35 -17.44
N ASP A 180 -15.64 -6.34 -17.14
CA ASP A 180 -16.33 -6.46 -15.86
C ASP A 180 -15.45 -7.28 -14.89
N ILE A 181 -14.53 -6.59 -14.21
CA ILE A 181 -13.60 -7.17 -13.24
C ILE A 181 -13.67 -6.46 -11.90
N LYS A 182 -13.40 -7.16 -10.82
CA LYS A 182 -13.34 -6.61 -9.46
C LYS A 182 -11.91 -6.23 -9.13
N VAL A 183 -11.72 -4.99 -8.69
CA VAL A 183 -10.41 -4.44 -8.34
C VAL A 183 -10.39 -4.06 -6.86
N VAL A 184 -9.32 -4.42 -6.17
CA VAL A 184 -8.98 -3.85 -4.86
C VAL A 184 -7.78 -2.92 -4.99
N VAL A 185 -7.78 -1.84 -4.23
CA VAL A 185 -6.66 -0.91 -4.16
C VAL A 185 -6.01 -1.03 -2.79
N LEU A 186 -4.73 -1.34 -2.75
CA LEU A 186 -3.97 -1.49 -1.52
C LEU A 186 -3.14 -0.23 -1.29
N GLY A 187 -3.18 0.32 -0.07
CA GLY A 187 -2.26 1.35 0.40
C GLY A 187 -1.38 0.78 1.50
N THR A 188 -0.10 0.56 1.22
CA THR A 188 0.81 -0.13 2.13
C THR A 188 1.68 0.88 2.90
N GLY A 189 2.50 0.39 3.83
CA GLY A 189 3.40 1.22 4.64
C GLY A 189 2.72 1.89 5.82
N GLY A 190 3.43 2.81 6.46
CA GLY A 190 2.98 3.51 7.65
C GLY A 190 2.94 2.64 8.92
N LEU A 191 2.45 3.14 10.05
CA LEU A 191 2.05 4.53 10.32
C LEU A 191 3.22 5.27 10.95
N SER A 192 3.11 5.80 12.17
CA SER A 192 4.22 6.51 12.78
C SER A 192 5.41 5.59 13.06
N HIS A 193 6.59 5.98 12.57
CA HIS A 193 7.88 5.39 12.87
C HIS A 193 9.04 6.27 12.42
N GLN A 194 10.18 6.09 13.07
CA GLN A 194 11.45 6.67 12.67
C GLN A 194 12.57 5.64 12.88
N LEU A 195 13.34 5.36 11.85
CA LEU A 195 14.37 4.30 11.83
C LEU A 195 15.78 4.82 12.07
N ASP A 196 16.01 6.12 11.92
CA ASP A 196 17.34 6.72 11.90
C ASP A 196 17.47 7.95 12.83
N GLY A 197 18.72 8.25 13.17
CA GLY A 197 19.11 9.40 14.00
C GLY A 197 18.74 9.26 15.48
N GLU A 198 18.92 10.34 16.24
CA GLU A 198 18.70 10.38 17.70
C GLU A 198 17.22 10.17 18.10
N ARG A 199 16.29 10.31 17.13
CA ARG A 199 14.84 10.15 17.33
C ARG A 199 14.32 8.79 16.83
N ALA A 200 15.21 7.84 16.50
CA ALA A 200 14.82 6.48 16.13
C ALA A 200 13.95 5.82 17.23
N GLY A 201 12.95 5.05 16.81
CA GLY A 201 11.94 4.44 17.69
C GLY A 201 10.75 5.35 18.03
N HIS A 202 10.65 6.55 17.43
CA HIS A 202 9.49 7.44 17.60
C HIS A 202 8.21 6.81 17.07
N ILE A 203 7.18 6.74 17.92
CA ILE A 203 5.82 6.31 17.58
C ILE A 203 4.82 7.32 18.18
N ASN A 204 3.82 7.71 17.42
CA ASN A 204 2.76 8.64 17.78
C ASN A 204 1.38 8.03 17.53
N LYS A 205 0.96 7.14 18.44
CA LYS A 205 -0.35 6.47 18.40
C LYS A 205 -1.53 7.44 18.24
N LYS A 206 -1.47 8.62 18.84
CA LYS A 206 -2.56 9.60 18.76
C LYS A 206 -2.72 10.11 17.32
N PHE A 207 -1.61 10.42 16.66
CA PHE A 207 -1.61 10.85 15.26
C PHE A 207 -2.07 9.69 14.35
N ASP A 208 -1.58 8.49 14.58
CA ASP A 208 -1.95 7.30 13.80
C ASP A 208 -3.46 7.04 13.83
N LEU A 209 -4.06 7.02 15.02
CA LEU A 209 -5.50 6.80 15.17
C LEU A 209 -6.33 7.95 14.59
N MET A 210 -5.83 9.19 14.61
CA MET A 210 -6.47 10.32 13.94
C MET A 210 -6.44 10.14 12.42
N CYS A 211 -5.30 9.76 11.85
CA CYS A 211 -5.17 9.48 10.43
C CYS A 211 -6.09 8.32 9.98
N MET A 212 -6.11 7.21 10.72
CA MET A 212 -7.00 6.06 10.46
C MET A 212 -8.48 6.38 10.60
N GLU A 213 -8.85 7.36 11.44
CA GLU A 213 -10.23 7.83 11.53
C GLU A 213 -10.57 8.74 10.35
N LYS A 214 -9.73 9.76 10.10
CA LYS A 214 -9.96 10.78 9.08
C LYS A 214 -9.90 10.26 7.66
N ILE A 215 -9.10 9.23 7.38
CA ILE A 215 -9.10 8.59 6.06
C ILE A 215 -10.51 8.06 5.69
N VAL A 216 -11.32 7.69 6.69
CA VAL A 216 -12.70 7.22 6.49
C VAL A 216 -13.67 8.39 6.45
N SER A 217 -13.63 9.25 7.46
CA SER A 217 -14.67 10.25 7.70
C SER A 217 -14.50 11.52 6.88
N ASP A 218 -13.26 11.94 6.64
CA ASP A 218 -12.92 13.26 6.11
C ASP A 218 -11.47 13.30 5.58
N PRO A 219 -11.18 12.60 4.47
CA PRO A 219 -9.83 12.52 3.93
C PRO A 219 -9.30 13.87 3.44
N GLU A 220 -10.18 14.80 3.09
CA GLU A 220 -9.80 16.16 2.68
C GLU A 220 -9.16 16.95 3.81
N ALA A 221 -9.54 16.74 5.07
CA ALA A 221 -8.89 17.39 6.21
C ALA A 221 -7.41 17.00 6.34
N LEU A 222 -7.05 15.76 6.00
CA LEU A 222 -5.65 15.31 6.04
C LEU A 222 -4.77 16.03 5.00
N THR A 223 -5.35 16.55 3.92
CA THR A 223 -4.61 17.32 2.90
C THR A 223 -4.04 18.64 3.41
N LYS A 224 -4.48 19.10 4.59
CA LYS A 224 -3.97 20.32 5.22
C LYS A 224 -2.66 20.11 5.99
N ILE A 225 -2.29 18.87 6.25
CA ILE A 225 -1.04 18.53 6.90
C ILE A 225 0.10 18.72 5.90
N SER A 226 1.04 19.62 6.22
CA SER A 226 2.23 19.82 5.41
C SER A 226 3.20 18.63 5.55
N ARG A 227 4.14 18.50 4.59
CA ARG A 227 5.20 17.47 4.66
C ARG A 227 6.00 17.55 5.97
N HIS A 228 6.30 18.76 6.44
CA HIS A 228 7.03 18.95 7.70
C HIS A 228 6.21 18.53 8.92
N GLU A 229 4.91 18.82 8.95
CA GLU A 229 4.03 18.37 10.02
C GLU A 229 3.87 16.86 10.02
N LEU A 230 3.71 16.25 8.83
CA LEU A 230 3.67 14.79 8.70
C LEU A 230 4.92 14.15 9.28
N ILE A 231 6.12 14.60 8.89
CA ILE A 231 7.39 14.08 9.42
C ILE A 231 7.52 14.32 10.94
N ARG A 232 7.11 15.49 11.43
CA ARG A 232 7.16 15.81 12.86
C ARG A 232 6.28 14.85 13.67
N GLU A 233 5.04 14.67 13.25
CA GLU A 233 4.06 13.87 13.98
C GLU A 233 4.31 12.37 13.81
N ALA A 234 4.55 11.91 12.58
CA ALA A 234 4.68 10.49 12.24
C ALA A 234 6.12 9.95 12.32
N GLY A 235 7.15 10.80 12.33
CA GLY A 235 8.54 10.37 12.11
C GLY A 235 8.92 10.40 10.63
N SER A 236 10.22 10.31 10.32
CA SER A 236 10.74 10.44 8.96
C SER A 236 10.16 9.40 8.00
N GLN A 237 10.21 8.12 8.37
CA GLN A 237 9.63 7.04 7.56
C GLN A 237 8.12 6.91 7.73
N GLY A 238 7.54 7.44 8.81
CA GLY A 238 6.07 7.58 8.94
C GLY A 238 5.42 8.45 7.87
N SER A 239 6.21 9.13 7.02
CA SER A 239 5.74 9.82 5.82
C SER A 239 5.07 8.90 4.79
N GLU A 240 5.30 7.58 4.85
CA GLU A 240 4.64 6.55 4.05
C GLU A 240 3.10 6.59 4.09
N PHE A 241 2.50 7.22 5.11
CA PHE A 241 1.06 7.42 5.20
C PHE A 241 0.44 8.07 3.93
N ILE A 242 1.22 8.81 3.14
CA ILE A 242 0.75 9.36 1.86
C ILE A 242 0.20 8.29 0.90
N MET A 243 0.67 7.04 0.98
CA MET A 243 0.21 5.94 0.13
C MET A 243 -1.19 5.46 0.52
N TRP A 244 -1.53 5.53 1.81
CA TRP A 244 -2.89 5.28 2.27
C TRP A 244 -3.85 6.33 1.69
N MET A 245 -3.39 7.57 1.55
CA MET A 245 -4.16 8.65 0.93
C MET A 245 -4.35 8.44 -0.58
N MET A 246 -3.38 7.84 -1.28
CA MET A 246 -3.55 7.41 -2.67
C MET A 246 -4.63 6.32 -2.80
N MET A 247 -4.57 5.28 -1.95
CA MET A 247 -5.62 4.26 -1.90
C MET A 247 -6.98 4.89 -1.64
N ARG A 248 -7.08 5.75 -0.61
CA ARG A 248 -8.35 6.37 -0.24
C ARG A 248 -8.92 7.23 -1.35
N GLY A 249 -8.08 7.93 -2.11
CA GLY A 249 -8.53 8.75 -3.23
C GLY A 249 -9.15 7.92 -4.36
N ALA A 250 -8.72 6.67 -4.54
CA ALA A 250 -9.26 5.77 -5.56
C ALA A 250 -10.64 5.17 -5.20
N LEU A 251 -11.06 5.30 -3.95
CA LEU A 251 -12.37 4.86 -3.48
C LEU A 251 -13.45 5.91 -3.73
N SER A 252 -14.71 5.51 -3.62
CA SER A 252 -15.84 6.42 -3.72
C SER A 252 -15.82 7.48 -2.61
N ALA A 253 -16.61 8.53 -2.77
CA ALA A 253 -16.65 9.64 -1.80
C ALA A 253 -17.00 9.15 -0.39
N LYS A 254 -17.85 8.13 -0.28
CA LYS A 254 -18.27 7.54 1.00
C LYS A 254 -17.88 6.07 1.06
N VAL A 255 -17.21 5.72 2.15
CA VAL A 255 -16.77 4.34 2.38
C VAL A 255 -17.29 3.83 3.71
N LYS A 256 -17.49 2.53 3.81
CA LYS A 256 -17.80 1.84 5.05
C LYS A 256 -16.54 1.18 5.57
N LYS A 257 -16.15 1.50 6.81
CA LYS A 257 -15.08 0.77 7.50
C LYS A 257 -15.59 -0.58 7.97
N ILE A 258 -15.09 -1.67 7.38
CA ILE A 258 -15.48 -3.04 7.71
C ILE A 258 -14.63 -3.61 8.84
N HIS A 259 -13.34 -3.35 8.78
CA HIS A 259 -12.39 -3.85 9.76
C HIS A 259 -11.28 -2.81 10.01
N GLN A 260 -10.72 -2.86 11.21
CA GLN A 260 -9.52 -2.12 11.59
C GLN A 260 -8.79 -2.89 12.69
N ASN A 261 -7.47 -3.01 12.58
CA ASN A 261 -6.58 -3.40 13.65
C ASN A 261 -5.42 -2.40 13.78
N TYR A 262 -4.92 -2.21 14.99
CA TYR A 262 -3.76 -1.36 15.26
C TYR A 262 -2.94 -1.98 16.39
N SER A 263 -1.65 -2.23 16.14
CA SER A 263 -0.72 -2.89 17.06
C SER A 263 0.56 -2.07 17.21
N ILE A 264 1.03 -1.94 18.45
CA ILE A 264 2.32 -1.34 18.76
C ILE A 264 3.04 -2.05 19.90
N PRO A 265 4.38 -2.10 19.86
CA PRO A 265 5.21 -1.85 18.69
C PRO A 265 5.23 -3.08 17.76
N ILE A 266 5.30 -2.89 16.45
CA ILE A 266 5.76 -3.94 15.52
C ILE A 266 7.07 -3.46 14.91
N SER A 267 8.17 -4.12 15.27
CA SER A 267 9.52 -3.57 15.14
C SER A 267 9.58 -2.15 15.73
N ASN A 268 9.79 -1.12 14.91
CA ASN A 268 9.85 0.28 15.32
C ASN A 268 8.59 1.08 14.95
N THR A 269 7.48 0.39 14.61
CA THR A 269 6.37 1.02 13.88
C THR A 269 5.01 0.88 14.56
N GLY A 270 4.20 1.94 14.40
CA GLY A 270 2.75 1.97 14.51
C GLY A 270 2.08 1.11 13.43
N ALA A 271 1.84 -0.18 13.69
CA ALA A 271 1.32 -1.05 12.64
C ALA A 271 -0.20 -1.05 12.58
N GLY A 272 -0.76 -0.72 11.40
CA GLY A 272 -2.21 -0.66 11.18
C GLY A 272 -2.66 -1.49 9.99
N THR A 273 -3.91 -1.96 10.02
CA THR A 273 -4.61 -2.53 8.86
C THR A 273 -6.07 -2.11 8.87
N MET A 274 -6.66 -1.89 7.69
CA MET A 274 -8.08 -1.52 7.53
C MET A 274 -8.68 -2.12 6.25
N ILE A 275 -9.99 -2.35 6.28
CA ILE A 275 -10.82 -2.64 5.11
C ILE A 275 -11.85 -1.53 4.96
N LEU A 276 -11.86 -0.88 3.80
CA LEU A 276 -12.83 0.13 3.40
C LEU A 276 -13.61 -0.36 2.19
N GLU A 277 -14.92 -0.54 2.33
CA GLU A 277 -15.81 -0.84 1.20
C GLU A 277 -16.39 0.45 0.61
N ASN A 278 -16.50 0.52 -0.71
CA ASN A 278 -17.26 1.57 -1.37
C ASN A 278 -18.73 1.47 -0.98
N ILE A 279 -19.34 2.60 -0.62
CA ILE A 279 -20.79 2.75 -0.54
C ILE A 279 -21.24 3.29 -1.89
N ASP A 280 -22.10 2.54 -2.57
CA ASP A 280 -22.77 2.96 -3.81
C ASP A 280 -23.65 4.21 -3.57
#